data_AF-A0A482DHX4-F1
#
_entry.id   AF-A0A482DHX4-F1
#
_cell.length_a   1.000
_cell.length_b   1.000
_cell.length_c   1.000
_cell.angle_alpha   90.00
_cell.angle_beta   90.00
_cell.angle_gamma   90.00
#
_symmetry.space_group_name_H-M   'P 1'
#
loop_
_entity.id
_entity.type
_entity.pdbx_description
1 polymer ?
#
loop_
_entity_poly.entity_id
_entity_poly.type
_entity_poly.pdbx_seq_one_letter_code
_entity_poly.pdbx_strand_id
1 'polypeptide(L)'
;MAATAFVRARIDETVKDEAAAVLAELGLTVSDVVRMTLTRVAKDHALPFELKVPNAETRAAIEASRATMKARRARFTDAQEMFDALDQEARQQ
;
A
#
# COMPACT_ATOMS: atom_id res chain seq x y z
N MET A 1 14.20 0.17 32.05
CA MET A 1 14.89 0.92 30.99
C MET A 1 14.09 0.74 29.71
N ALA A 2 13.59 1.80 29.08
CA ALA A 2 12.95 1.69 27.78
C ALA A 2 14.03 1.29 26.75
N ALA A 3 13.83 0.18 26.04
CA ALA A 3 14.72 -0.22 24.96
C ALA A 3 14.62 0.79 23.82
N THR A 4 15.71 1.51 23.54
CA THR A 4 15.77 2.46 22.43
C THR A 4 16.37 1.78 21.20
N ALA A 5 15.82 2.09 20.03
CA ALA A 5 16.31 1.61 18.74
C ALA A 5 16.44 2.77 17.76
N PHE A 6 17.36 2.64 16.80
CA PHE A 6 17.59 3.66 15.78
C PHE A 6 16.95 3.27 14.46
N VAL A 7 16.30 4.23 13.81
CA VAL A 7 15.85 4.12 12.42
C VAL A 7 16.89 4.79 11.53
N ARG A 8 17.47 4.03 10.60
CA ARG A 8 18.43 4.54 9.60
C ARG A 8 17.90 4.19 8.21
N ALA A 9 17.67 5.21 7.38
CA ALA A 9 17.23 5.05 6.01
C ALA A 9 18.13 5.89 5.10
N ARG A 10 18.53 5.32 3.96
CA ARG A 10 19.17 6.10 2.90
C ARG A 10 18.10 6.90 2.18
N ILE A 11 18.40 8.17 1.93
CA ILE A 11 17.55 9.11 1.21
C ILE A 11 18.46 10.01 0.39
N ASP A 12 17.93 10.53 -0.71
CA ASP A 12 18.58 11.58 -1.46
C ASP A 12 18.78 12.84 -0.60
N GLU A 13 19.93 13.49 -0.75
CA GLU A 13 20.32 14.64 0.06
C GLU A 13 19.41 15.84 -0.18
N THR A 14 19.04 16.12 -1.44
CA THR A 14 18.18 17.27 -1.76
C THR A 14 16.78 17.06 -1.20
N VAL A 15 16.25 15.83 -1.31
CA VAL A 15 14.94 15.47 -0.74
C VAL A 15 14.93 15.63 0.78
N LYS A 16 16.01 15.21 1.46
CA LYS A 16 16.13 15.34 2.91
C LYS A 16 16.12 16.80 3.35
N ASP A 17 16.87 17.65 2.66
CA ASP A 17 17.03 19.05 3.03
C ASP A 17 15.76 19.86 2.74
N GLU A 18 15.11 19.63 1.60
CA GLU A 18 13.80 20.22 1.27
C GLU A 18 12.74 19.81 2.30
N ALA A 19 12.65 18.52 2.64
CA ALA A 19 11.70 18.05 3.64
C ALA A 19 11.99 18.65 5.02
N ALA A 20 13.26 18.76 5.42
CA ALA A 20 13.64 19.35 6.68
C ALA A 20 13.24 20.83 6.77
N ALA A 21 13.39 21.60 5.69
CA ALA A 21 12.98 23.00 5.62
C ALA A 21 11.46 23.16 5.81
N VAL A 22 10.66 22.38 5.07
CA VAL A 22 9.18 22.43 5.18
C VAL A 22 8.72 22.02 6.57
N LEU A 23 9.32 20.98 7.15
CA LEU A 23 8.96 20.52 8.50
C LEU A 23 9.35 21.54 9.58
N ALA A 24 10.44 22.28 9.39
CA ALA A 24 10.85 23.33 10.31
C ALA A 24 9.83 24.49 10.35
N GLU A 25 9.17 24.82 9.23
CA GLU A 25 8.06 25.78 9.20
C GLU A 25 6.87 25.34 10.07
N LEU A 26 6.71 24.02 10.25
CA LEU A 26 5.71 23.41 11.13
C LEU A 26 6.21 23.15 12.56
N GLY A 27 7.45 23.53 12.87
CA GLY A 27 8.08 23.27 14.17
C GLY A 27 8.44 21.80 14.42
N LEU A 28 8.59 21.00 13.36
CA LEU A 28 8.87 19.58 13.42
C LEU A 28 10.27 19.27 12.84
N THR A 29 10.93 18.26 13.40
CA THR A 29 12.12 17.66 12.79
C THR A 29 11.74 16.45 11.94
N VAL A 30 12.64 16.03 11.04
CA VAL A 30 12.50 14.75 10.31
C VAL A 30 12.32 13.58 11.28
N SER A 31 13.02 13.61 12.42
CA SER A 31 12.90 12.56 13.43
C SER A 31 11.54 12.55 14.13
N ASP A 32 10.90 13.72 14.31
CA ASP A 32 9.54 13.79 14.87
C ASP A 32 8.54 13.13 13.94
N VAL A 33 8.59 13.46 12.65
CA VAL A 33 7.72 12.87 11.64
C VAL A 33 7.93 11.36 11.55
N VAL A 34 9.18 10.89 11.49
CA VAL A 34 9.47 9.44 11.45
C VAL A 34 8.87 8.73 12.68
N ARG A 35 9.01 9.30 13.89
CA ARG A 35 8.39 8.73 15.11
C ARG A 35 6.87 8.72 15.03
N MET A 36 6.26 9.82 14.62
CA MET A 36 4.80 9.95 14.50
C MET A 36 4.23 8.96 13.47
N THR A 37 4.86 8.87 12.30
CA THR A 37 4.48 7.94 11.24
C THR A 37 4.58 6.48 11.70
N LEU A 38 5.71 6.08 12.29
CA LEU A 38 5.89 4.70 12.76
C LEU A 38 4.92 4.36 13.91
N THR A 39 4.65 5.32 14.79
CA THR A 39 3.64 5.16 15.85
C THR A 39 2.25 4.94 15.26
N ARG A 40 1.87 5.71 14.22
CA ARG A 40 0.58 5.56 13.56
C ARG A 40 0.47 4.23 12.82
N VAL A 41 1.51 3.81 12.10
CA VAL A 41 1.55 2.51 11.41
C VAL A 41 1.38 1.36 12.40
N ALA A 42 2.09 1.39 13.52
CA ALA A 42 1.98 0.36 14.55
C ALA A 42 0.60 0.31 15.21
N LYS A 43 -0.07 1.45 15.36
CA LYS A 43 -1.38 1.56 16.01
C LYS A 43 -2.53 1.18 15.08
N ASP A 44 -2.46 1.62 13.83
CA ASP A 44 -3.59 1.53 12.90
C ASP A 44 -3.46 0.36 11.92
N HIS A 45 -2.31 -0.30 11.88
CA HIS A 45 -2.00 -1.34 10.88
C HIS A 45 -2.19 -0.85 9.43
N ALA A 46 -2.01 0.44 9.19
CA ALA A 46 -2.18 1.09 7.90
C ALA A 46 -1.13 2.19 7.68
N LEU A 47 -0.82 2.48 6.42
CA LEU A 47 0.03 3.61 6.07
C LEU A 47 -0.75 4.92 6.20
N PRO A 48 -0.16 5.98 6.79
CA PRO A 48 -0.85 7.25 7.02
C PRO A 48 -0.88 8.16 5.78
N PHE A 49 -0.81 7.60 4.58
CA PHE A 49 -0.96 8.29 3.32
C PHE A 49 -1.70 7.40 2.32
N GLU A 50 -2.47 8.03 1.45
CA GLU A 50 -3.21 7.31 0.41
C GLU A 50 -2.25 6.70 -0.62
N LEU A 51 -2.33 5.38 -0.80
CA LEU A 51 -1.62 4.68 -1.87
C LEU A 51 -2.37 4.91 -3.20
N LYS A 52 -2.01 5.98 -3.90
CA LYS A 52 -2.74 6.42 -5.11
C LYS A 52 -2.53 5.53 -6.35
N VAL A 53 -1.39 4.86 -6.46
CA VAL A 53 -1.04 4.09 -7.66
C VAL A 53 -0.78 2.63 -7.27
N PRO A 54 -1.65 1.69 -7.68
CA PRO A 54 -1.40 0.27 -7.48
C PRO A 54 -0.11 -0.16 -8.19
N ASN A 55 0.55 -1.19 -7.66
CA ASN A 55 1.76 -1.75 -8.27
C ASN A 55 1.45 -2.40 -9.65
N ALA A 56 2.49 -2.74 -10.42
CA ALA A 56 2.32 -3.26 -11.78
C ALA A 56 1.43 -4.52 -11.84
N GLU A 57 1.63 -5.44 -10.90
CA GLU A 57 0.85 -6.68 -10.78
C GLU A 57 -0.63 -6.39 -10.54
N THR A 58 -0.95 -5.52 -9.59
CA THR A 58 -2.33 -5.15 -9.25
C THR A 58 -3.00 -4.43 -10.42
N ARG A 59 -2.26 -3.59 -11.16
CA ARG A 59 -2.79 -2.95 -12.38
C ARG A 59 -3.13 -3.99 -13.45
N ALA A 60 -2.24 -4.95 -13.69
CA ALA A 60 -2.48 -6.03 -14.65
C ALA A 60 -3.71 -6.87 -14.26
N ALA A 61 -3.85 -7.21 -12.97
CA ALA A 61 -5.03 -7.93 -12.47
C ALA A 61 -6.34 -7.14 -12.66
N ILE A 62 -6.33 -5.82 -12.42
CA ILE A 62 -7.48 -4.95 -12.66
C ILE A 62 -7.84 -4.92 -14.15
N GLU A 63 -6.86 -4.82 -15.04
CA GLU A 63 -7.08 -4.84 -16.50
C GLU A 63 -7.65 -6.17 -16.98
N ALA A 64 -7.11 -7.29 -16.52
CA ALA A 64 -7.62 -8.63 -16.80
C ALA A 64 -9.07 -8.78 -16.32
N SER A 65 -9.37 -8.35 -15.09
CA SER A 65 -10.74 -8.35 -14.55
C SER A 65 -11.71 -7.53 -15.41
N ARG A 66 -11.31 -6.32 -15.82
CA ARG A 66 -12.11 -5.46 -16.72
C ARG A 66 -12.39 -6.13 -18.06
N ALA A 67 -11.42 -6.84 -18.62
CA ALA A 67 -11.60 -7.61 -19.86
C ALA A 67 -12.61 -8.76 -19.68
N THR A 68 -12.49 -9.52 -18.59
CA THR A 68 -13.43 -10.62 -18.27
C THR A 68 -14.86 -10.11 -18.05
N MET A 69 -15.01 -8.97 -17.37
CA MET A 69 -16.30 -8.29 -17.18
C MET A 69 -16.91 -7.86 -18.52
N LYS A 70 -16.12 -7.27 -19.43
CA LYS A 70 -16.56 -6.88 -20.77
C LYS A 70 -17.01 -8.09 -21.60
N ALA A 71 -16.31 -9.22 -21.46
CA ALA A 71 -16.66 -10.48 -22.11
C ALA A 71 -17.90 -11.17 -21.49
N ARG A 72 -18.47 -10.64 -20.40
CA ARG A 72 -19.57 -11.24 -19.62
C ARG A 72 -19.28 -12.67 -19.13
N ARG A 73 -18.00 -13.01 -18.93
CA ARG A 73 -17.55 -14.35 -18.50
C ARG A 73 -17.40 -14.50 -16.98
N ALA A 74 -17.68 -13.45 -16.21
CA ALA A 74 -17.64 -13.45 -14.75
C ALA A 74 -19.03 -13.07 -14.17
N ARG A 75 -20.05 -13.85 -14.50
CA ARG A 75 -21.39 -13.72 -13.92
C ARG A 75 -21.76 -15.06 -13.32
N PHE A 76 -22.16 -15.03 -12.06
CA PHE A 76 -22.56 -16.19 -11.29
C PHE A 76 -23.90 -15.89 -10.63
N THR A 77 -24.72 -16.93 -10.51
CA THR A 77 -26.08 -16.84 -9.96
C THR A 77 -26.04 -16.84 -8.43
N ASP A 78 -25.05 -17.54 -7.85
CA ASP A 78 -24.82 -17.61 -6.41
C ASP A 78 -23.32 -17.70 -6.07
N ALA A 79 -23.01 -17.67 -4.77
CA ALA A 79 -21.64 -17.71 -4.29
C ALA A 79 -20.97 -19.08 -4.52
N GLN A 80 -21.72 -20.17 -4.53
CA GLN A 80 -21.18 -21.52 -4.73
C GLN A 80 -20.66 -21.67 -6.17
N GLU A 81 -21.45 -21.23 -7.14
CA GLU A 81 -21.08 -21.22 -8.56
C GLU A 81 -19.80 -20.40 -8.80
N MET A 82 -19.65 -19.27 -8.09
CA MET A 82 -18.44 -18.45 -8.15
C MET A 82 -17.22 -19.18 -7.58
N PHE A 83 -17.34 -19.80 -6.39
CA PHE A 83 -16.22 -20.51 -5.77
C PHE A 83 -15.78 -21.74 -6.59
N ASP A 84 -16.72 -22.50 -7.13
CA ASP A 84 -16.43 -23.65 -7.98
C ASP A 84 -15.66 -23.23 -9.25
N ALA A 85 -16.00 -22.08 -9.84
CA ALA A 85 -15.28 -21.53 -10.99
C ALA A 85 -13.86 -21.07 -10.65
N LEU A 86 -13.67 -20.40 -9.50
CA LEU A 86 -12.35 -19.96 -9.03
C LEU A 86 -11.43 -21.16 -8.74
N ASP A 87 -11.95 -22.21 -8.11
CA ASP A 87 -11.19 -23.44 -7.84
C ASP A 87 -10.79 -24.17 -9.14
N GLN A 88 -11.63 -24.11 -10.18
CA GLN A 88 -11.30 -24.67 -11.48
C GLN A 88 -10.22 -23.87 -12.21
N GLU A 89 -10.24 -22.53 -12.15
CA GLU A 89 -9.19 -21.67 -12.71
C GLU A 89 -7.86 -21.84 -11.94
N ALA A 90 -7.89 -21.90 -10.61
CA ALA A 90 -6.70 -22.08 -9.77
C ALA A 90 -5.98 -23.41 -10.01
N ARG A 91 -6.70 -24.44 -10.48
CA ARG A 91 -6.11 -25.75 -10.87
C ARG A 91 -5.55 -25.76 -12.30
N GLN A 92 -5.85 -24.75 -13.11
CA GLN A 92 -5.42 -24.65 -14.52
C GLN A 92 -4.22 -23.71 -14.72
N GLN A 93 -3.90 -22.89 -13.72
CA GLN A 93 -2.70 -22.04 -13.65
C GLN A 93 -1.55 -22.79 -12.96
#